data_AF-A0AAN7ZBN7-F1
#
_entry.id   AF-A0AAN7ZBN7-F1
#
_cell.length_a   1.000
_cell.length_b   1.000
_cell.length_c   1.000
_cell.angle_alpha   90.00
_cell.angle_beta   90.00
_cell.angle_gamma   90.00
#
_symmetry.space_group_name_H-M   'P 1'
#
loop_
_entity.id
_entity.type
_entity.pdbx_description
1 polymer ?
#
loop_
_entity_poly.entity_id
_entity_poly.type
_entity_poly.pdbx_seq_one_letter_code
_entity_poly.pdbx_strand_id
1 'polypeptide(L)'
;MENEGQDPGGNDWTTDHNAYTTSASAIENNSIPDLQKSLALARNFFDDGEYAQFREEVFRDVLSHNSMDLLLYMLDYERIPITMVTPNSIFQWASKSLINALTSRGWDVDIVDPPAFNGKCLLDYFVRERYGKEDLARWLVQEKRATVTSRGSCPPGDRGAMRTPLLETCAAFGTVSMLTFLEQKGASPTSRMLHVAVEVAAGRGVDPDYDLSRQPQDSHDRSIEMLHYLVNKRQMSVNAIDTDTCPQSGTDTHWGTPICYAARCSKGAQVVRWLLKKGADPTIRGKYSGMDAIACAREVKCDEIVSILEGWRGERHKHEV
;
A
#
# COMPACT_ATOMS: atom_id res chain seq x y z
N MET A 1 -11.23 -71.63 -15.84
CA MET A 1 -10.31 -71.48 -14.69
C MET A 1 -9.43 -70.31 -15.03
N GLU A 2 -9.64 -69.25 -14.25
CA GLU A 2 -9.42 -67.86 -14.61
C GLU A 2 -7.95 -67.46 -14.60
N ASN A 3 -7.65 -66.50 -15.47
CA ASN A 3 -6.44 -65.68 -15.47
C ASN A 3 -6.42 -64.83 -14.20
N GLU A 4 -5.42 -65.00 -13.35
CA GLU A 4 -5.06 -63.99 -12.34
C GLU A 4 -4.22 -62.91 -13.02
N GLY A 5 -4.86 -61.78 -13.31
CA GLY A 5 -4.23 -60.57 -13.81
C GLY A 5 -3.37 -59.92 -12.73
N GLN A 6 -2.14 -59.59 -13.09
CA GLN A 6 -1.34 -58.58 -12.41
C GLN A 6 -2.04 -57.22 -12.54
N ASP A 7 -2.25 -56.57 -11.40
CA ASP A 7 -2.73 -55.20 -11.29
C ASP A 7 -1.53 -54.27 -11.03
N PRO A 8 -1.12 -53.40 -11.98
CA PRO A 8 -0.09 -52.40 -11.74
C PRO A 8 -0.79 -51.05 -11.50
N GLY A 9 -1.24 -50.79 -10.27
CA GLY A 9 -2.12 -49.64 -10.04
C GLY A 9 -2.17 -49.07 -8.62
N GLY A 10 -1.18 -49.34 -7.76
CA GLY A 10 -1.23 -48.85 -6.38
C GLY A 10 0.12 -48.37 -5.86
N ASN A 11 0.38 -47.05 -5.95
CA ASN A 11 1.11 -46.24 -4.94
C ASN A 11 1.52 -44.80 -5.39
N ASP A 12 0.78 -44.11 -6.26
CA ASP A 12 1.11 -42.69 -6.55
C ASP A 12 0.72 -41.71 -5.43
N TRP A 13 -0.36 -41.99 -4.68
CA TRP A 13 -0.95 -41.02 -3.76
C TRP A 13 -0.22 -40.82 -2.41
N THR A 14 0.73 -41.68 -2.04
CA THR A 14 1.41 -41.63 -0.72
C THR A 14 2.73 -40.88 -0.73
N THR A 15 3.30 -40.63 -1.92
CA THR A 15 4.69 -40.12 -2.04
C THR A 15 4.74 -38.63 -2.34
N ASP A 16 3.84 -38.12 -3.17
CA ASP A 16 3.62 -36.66 -3.40
C ASP A 16 3.20 -35.97 -2.10
N HIS A 17 2.30 -36.62 -1.37
CA HIS A 17 1.90 -36.17 -0.03
C HIS A 17 3.10 -36.08 0.91
N ASN A 18 4.10 -36.94 0.74
CA ASN A 18 5.29 -36.99 1.60
C ASN A 18 6.24 -35.82 1.32
N ALA A 19 6.43 -35.40 0.06
CA ALA A 19 7.28 -34.27 -0.29
C ALA A 19 6.71 -32.94 0.26
N TYR A 20 5.42 -32.68 0.01
CA TYR A 20 4.72 -31.49 0.49
C TYR A 20 4.58 -31.45 2.02
N THR A 21 4.27 -32.56 2.68
CA THR A 21 4.20 -32.61 4.15
C THR A 21 5.59 -32.45 4.78
N THR A 22 6.63 -33.02 4.18
CA THR A 22 8.01 -32.85 4.66
C THR A 22 8.49 -31.41 4.46
N SER A 23 8.16 -30.73 3.36
CA SER A 23 8.51 -29.30 3.18
C SER A 23 7.76 -28.43 4.19
N ALA A 24 6.47 -28.67 4.39
CA ALA A 24 5.69 -27.92 5.38
C ALA A 24 6.28 -28.07 6.79
N SER A 25 6.61 -29.30 7.19
CA SER A 25 7.26 -29.57 8.48
C SER A 25 8.66 -28.95 8.58
N ALA A 26 9.44 -28.97 7.50
CA ALA A 26 10.75 -28.34 7.46
C ALA A 26 10.67 -26.82 7.64
N ILE A 27 9.67 -26.19 7.02
CA ILE A 27 9.41 -24.75 7.13
C ILE A 27 8.97 -24.41 8.55
N GLU A 28 7.99 -25.14 9.10
CA GLU A 28 7.52 -24.96 10.48
C GLU A 28 8.64 -25.07 11.51
N ASN A 29 9.58 -25.99 11.30
CA ASN A 29 10.72 -26.21 12.20
C ASN A 29 11.95 -25.38 11.84
N ASN A 30 11.88 -24.53 10.81
CA ASN A 30 13.00 -23.76 10.29
C ASN A 30 14.26 -24.61 9.99
N SER A 31 14.07 -25.81 9.43
CA SER A 31 15.11 -26.83 9.26
C SER A 31 15.59 -26.94 7.82
N ILE A 32 16.80 -26.43 7.54
CA ILE A 32 17.46 -26.58 6.22
C ILE A 32 17.65 -28.07 5.84
N PRO A 33 18.11 -28.97 6.74
CA PRO A 33 18.30 -30.38 6.38
C PRO A 33 17.00 -31.09 5.98
N ASP A 34 15.89 -30.78 6.64
CA ASP A 34 14.59 -31.38 6.31
C ASP A 34 14.03 -30.79 5.01
N LEU A 35 14.28 -29.51 4.76
CA LEU A 35 13.94 -28.87 3.48
C LEU A 35 14.72 -29.51 2.33
N GLN A 36 16.02 -29.75 2.52
CA GLN A 36 16.86 -30.48 1.57
C GLN A 36 16.32 -31.88 1.27
N LYS A 37 15.90 -32.60 2.32
CA LYS A 37 15.30 -33.93 2.18
C LYS A 37 14.01 -33.87 1.36
N SER A 38 13.12 -32.91 1.64
CA SER A 38 11.90 -32.72 0.86
C SER A 38 12.20 -32.39 -0.61
N LEU A 39 13.12 -31.47 -0.88
CA LEU A 39 13.51 -31.09 -2.25
C LEU A 39 14.16 -32.24 -3.01
N ALA A 40 14.96 -33.08 -2.34
CA ALA A 40 15.54 -34.27 -2.94
C ALA A 40 14.50 -35.34 -3.25
N LEU A 41 13.50 -35.52 -2.37
CA LEU A 41 12.36 -36.39 -2.66
C LEU A 41 11.60 -35.88 -3.89
N ALA A 42 11.18 -34.61 -3.89
CA ALA A 42 10.47 -34.01 -5.01
C ALA A 42 11.21 -34.16 -6.34
N ARG A 43 12.53 -33.96 -6.36
CA ARG A 43 13.37 -34.10 -7.57
C ARG A 43 13.41 -35.53 -8.14
N ASN A 44 13.20 -36.54 -7.30
CA ASN A 44 13.23 -37.94 -7.73
C ASN A 44 11.87 -38.43 -8.27
N PHE A 45 10.78 -37.77 -7.90
CA PHE A 45 9.41 -38.23 -8.20
C PHE A 45 8.69 -37.36 -9.21
N PHE A 46 8.91 -36.04 -9.18
CA PHE A 46 8.29 -35.11 -10.10
C PHE A 46 9.05 -35.00 -11.41
N ASP A 47 8.33 -34.76 -12.49
CA ASP A 47 8.96 -34.33 -13.73
C ASP A 47 9.56 -32.92 -13.60
N ASP A 48 10.32 -32.47 -14.59
CA ASP A 48 11.00 -31.17 -14.54
C ASP A 48 10.03 -29.98 -14.37
N GLY A 49 8.80 -30.09 -14.87
CA GLY A 49 7.78 -29.05 -14.78
C GLY A 49 7.10 -29.03 -13.41
N GLU A 50 6.69 -30.19 -12.93
CA GLU A 50 6.11 -30.40 -11.60
C GLU A 50 7.11 -30.03 -10.50
N TYR A 51 8.38 -30.39 -10.66
CA TYR A 51 9.43 -30.03 -9.71
C TYR A 51 9.67 -28.52 -9.66
N ALA A 52 9.60 -27.83 -10.81
CA ALA A 52 9.70 -26.38 -10.86
C ALA A 52 8.51 -25.73 -10.11
N GLN A 53 7.29 -26.20 -10.35
CA GLN A 53 6.10 -25.72 -9.66
C GLN A 53 6.19 -25.95 -8.14
N PHE A 54 6.57 -27.15 -7.73
CA PHE A 54 6.78 -27.50 -6.32
C PHE A 54 7.77 -26.54 -5.65
N ARG A 55 8.92 -26.28 -6.29
CA ARG A 55 9.93 -25.34 -5.78
C ARG A 55 9.39 -23.94 -5.59
N GLU A 56 8.59 -23.45 -6.53
CA GLU A 56 7.99 -22.11 -6.44
C GLU A 56 6.93 -22.02 -5.34
N GLU A 57 6.18 -23.09 -5.09
CA GLU A 57 5.22 -23.19 -3.99
C GLU A 57 5.93 -23.20 -2.64
N VAL A 58 6.92 -24.08 -2.47
CA VAL A 58 7.75 -24.12 -1.25
C VAL A 58 8.43 -22.78 -0.98
N PHE A 59 8.87 -22.08 -2.02
CA PHE A 59 9.48 -20.75 -1.88
C PHE A 59 8.49 -19.69 -1.38
N ARG A 60 7.24 -19.74 -1.86
CA ARG A 60 6.16 -18.86 -1.38
C ARG A 60 5.82 -19.15 0.09
N ASP A 61 5.86 -20.41 0.51
CA ASP A 61 5.65 -20.79 1.90
C ASP A 61 6.81 -20.32 2.80
N VAL A 62 8.06 -20.45 2.33
CA VAL A 62 9.24 -19.91 3.03
C VAL A 62 9.15 -18.38 3.20
N LEU A 63 8.73 -17.66 2.15
CA LEU A 63 8.51 -16.21 2.23
C LEU A 63 7.42 -15.86 3.26
N SER A 64 6.35 -16.66 3.34
CA SER A 64 5.24 -16.45 4.27
C SER A 64 5.60 -16.80 5.72
N HIS A 65 6.55 -17.73 5.91
CA HIS A 65 7.07 -18.11 7.22
C HIS A 65 8.12 -17.12 7.77
N ASN A 66 8.60 -16.19 6.94
CA ASN A 66 9.56 -15.14 7.34
C ASN A 66 10.91 -15.67 7.84
N SER A 67 11.35 -16.84 7.34
CA SER A 67 12.68 -17.38 7.67
C SER A 67 13.74 -16.83 6.74
N MET A 68 14.70 -16.09 7.30
CA MET A 68 15.86 -15.60 6.55
C MET A 68 16.76 -16.75 6.10
N ASP A 69 16.99 -17.76 6.94
CA ASP A 69 17.93 -18.84 6.64
C ASP A 69 17.42 -19.73 5.49
N LEU A 70 16.14 -20.12 5.53
CA LEU A 70 15.52 -20.90 4.46
C LEU A 70 15.43 -20.09 3.16
N LEU A 71 15.09 -18.80 3.26
CA LEU A 71 15.05 -17.91 2.09
C LEU A 71 16.41 -17.84 1.39
N LEU A 72 17.49 -17.56 2.14
CA LEU A 72 18.83 -17.48 1.58
C LEU A 72 19.30 -18.84 1.04
N TYR A 73 18.95 -19.95 1.70
CA TYR A 73 19.23 -21.28 1.19
C TYR A 73 18.60 -21.50 -0.19
N MET A 74 17.32 -21.19 -0.36
CA MET A 74 16.61 -21.38 -1.63
C MET A 74 17.13 -20.48 -2.76
N LEU A 75 17.57 -19.26 -2.42
CA LEU A 75 18.18 -18.35 -3.40
C LEU A 75 19.58 -18.82 -3.83
N ASP A 76 20.42 -19.22 -2.88
CA ASP A 76 21.83 -19.54 -3.15
C ASP A 76 22.04 -20.94 -3.73
N TYR A 77 21.33 -21.94 -3.19
CA TYR A 77 21.58 -23.35 -3.50
C TYR A 77 20.54 -23.93 -4.46
N GLU A 78 19.26 -23.62 -4.27
CA GLU A 78 18.18 -24.07 -5.17
C GLU A 78 17.98 -23.15 -6.39
N ARG A 79 18.82 -22.10 -6.49
CA ARG A 79 18.89 -21.16 -7.63
C ARG A 79 17.53 -20.58 -8.03
N ILE A 80 16.68 -20.31 -7.04
CA ILE A 80 15.41 -19.65 -7.30
C ILE A 80 15.67 -18.21 -7.75
N PRO A 81 14.99 -17.72 -8.81
CA PRO A 81 15.18 -16.35 -9.26
C PRO A 81 14.86 -15.35 -8.16
N ILE A 82 15.79 -14.43 -7.89
CA ILE A 82 15.60 -13.37 -6.90
C ILE A 82 14.42 -12.43 -7.25
N THR A 83 14.00 -12.42 -8.51
CA THR A 83 12.81 -11.71 -9.00
C THR A 83 11.50 -12.21 -8.40
N MET A 84 11.48 -13.41 -7.81
CA MET A 84 10.32 -13.92 -7.08
C MET A 84 10.13 -13.24 -5.71
N VAL A 85 11.16 -12.58 -5.19
CA VAL A 85 11.05 -11.79 -3.95
C VAL A 85 10.47 -10.42 -4.29
N THR A 86 9.20 -10.21 -3.96
CA THR A 86 8.52 -8.93 -4.22
C THR A 86 8.45 -8.09 -2.94
N PRO A 87 8.28 -6.76 -3.04
CA PRO A 87 8.11 -5.91 -1.86
C PRO A 87 6.99 -6.38 -0.93
N ASN A 88 5.85 -6.79 -1.48
CA ASN A 88 4.71 -7.30 -0.71
C ASN A 88 5.03 -8.60 0.07
N SER A 89 5.93 -9.45 -0.41
CA SER A 89 6.26 -10.70 0.30
C SER A 89 7.20 -10.49 1.50
N ILE A 90 7.94 -9.38 1.55
CA ILE A 90 8.95 -9.15 2.60
C ILE A 90 8.64 -7.99 3.54
N PHE A 91 7.77 -7.02 3.18
CA PHE A 91 7.68 -5.75 3.91
C PHE A 91 7.35 -5.89 5.42
N GLN A 92 6.59 -6.92 5.82
CA GLN A 92 6.19 -7.09 7.23
C GLN A 92 7.38 -7.43 8.13
N TRP A 93 8.24 -8.34 7.66
CA TRP A 93 9.37 -8.86 8.41
C TRP A 93 10.72 -8.29 7.95
N ALA A 94 10.69 -7.35 7.01
CA ALA A 94 11.87 -6.69 6.51
C ALA A 94 12.71 -6.07 7.63
N SER A 95 14.02 -6.29 7.50
CA SER A 95 15.08 -5.80 8.38
C SER A 95 16.26 -5.31 7.51
N LYS A 96 17.15 -4.50 8.10
CA LYS A 96 18.38 -4.08 7.40
C LYS A 96 19.21 -5.29 6.95
N SER A 97 19.29 -6.32 7.78
CA SER A 97 20.01 -7.56 7.48
C SER A 97 19.42 -8.31 6.29
N LEU A 98 18.10 -8.46 6.25
CA LEU A 98 17.41 -9.10 5.12
C LEU A 98 17.63 -8.32 3.83
N ILE A 99 17.40 -7.01 3.85
CA ILE A 99 17.53 -6.16 2.65
C ILE A 99 18.99 -6.17 2.17
N ASN A 100 19.98 -6.10 3.06
CA ASN A 100 21.39 -6.23 2.70
C ASN A 100 21.70 -7.58 2.04
N ALA A 101 21.17 -8.67 2.60
CA ALA A 101 21.36 -10.00 2.04
C ALA A 101 20.74 -10.13 0.63
N LEU A 102 19.53 -9.59 0.43
CA LEU A 102 18.87 -9.58 -0.88
C LEU A 102 19.61 -8.70 -1.89
N THR A 103 19.97 -7.47 -1.52
CA THR A 103 20.70 -6.56 -2.42
C THR A 103 22.08 -7.11 -2.80
N SER A 104 22.76 -7.83 -1.90
CA SER A 104 24.03 -8.50 -2.23
C SER A 104 23.90 -9.59 -3.30
N ARG A 105 22.67 -10.09 -3.52
CA ARG A 105 22.31 -11.09 -4.53
C ARG A 105 21.65 -10.46 -5.77
N GLY A 106 21.68 -9.13 -5.89
CA GLY A 106 21.15 -8.40 -7.04
C GLY A 106 19.67 -8.01 -6.93
N TRP A 107 19.05 -8.11 -5.75
CA TRP A 107 17.70 -7.59 -5.55
C TRP A 107 17.69 -6.06 -5.59
N ASP A 108 16.87 -5.50 -6.47
CA ASP A 108 16.69 -4.05 -6.61
C ASP A 108 15.69 -3.53 -5.57
N VAL A 109 16.09 -2.52 -4.81
CA VAL A 109 15.25 -1.88 -3.77
C VAL A 109 14.08 -1.09 -4.36
N ASP A 110 14.18 -0.69 -5.63
CA ASP A 110 13.17 0.07 -6.35
C ASP A 110 12.25 -0.80 -7.20
N ILE A 111 12.37 -2.14 -7.09
CA ILE A 111 11.41 -3.06 -7.70
C ILE A 111 10.00 -2.78 -7.16
N VAL A 112 9.02 -2.86 -8.06
CA VAL A 112 7.60 -2.66 -7.74
C VAL A 112 6.88 -4.00 -7.76
N ASP A 113 5.89 -4.15 -6.89
CA ASP A 113 4.97 -5.27 -6.97
C ASP A 113 4.21 -5.29 -8.30
N PRO A 114 3.70 -6.45 -8.74
CA PRO A 114 2.85 -6.54 -9.92
C PRO A 114 1.63 -5.59 -9.86
N PRO A 115 1.04 -5.22 -11.00
CA PRO A 115 -0.14 -4.35 -11.05
C PRO A 115 -1.31 -4.82 -10.17
N ALA A 116 -1.48 -6.14 -10.02
CA ALA A 116 -2.49 -6.75 -9.14
C ALA A 116 -2.35 -6.31 -7.66
N PHE A 117 -1.17 -5.84 -7.26
CA PHE A 117 -0.84 -5.35 -5.92
C PHE A 117 -0.55 -3.84 -5.90
N ASN A 118 -1.09 -3.09 -6.85
CA ASN A 118 -0.99 -1.62 -6.96
C ASN A 118 0.42 -1.05 -7.27
N GLY A 119 1.36 -1.85 -7.79
CA GLY A 119 2.63 -1.30 -8.29
C GLY A 119 3.50 -0.63 -7.23
N LYS A 120 3.42 -1.09 -5.97
CA LYS A 120 4.11 -0.47 -4.84
C LYS A 120 5.53 -0.98 -4.71
N CYS A 121 6.47 -0.10 -4.41
CA CYS A 121 7.82 -0.49 -4.00
C CYS A 121 7.90 -0.62 -2.47
N LEU A 122 9.02 -1.16 -1.97
CA LEU A 122 9.21 -1.37 -0.54
C LEU A 122 9.13 -0.07 0.27
N LEU A 123 9.60 1.04 -0.29
CA LEU A 123 9.52 2.36 0.33
C LEU A 123 8.07 2.83 0.53
N ASP A 124 7.17 2.52 -0.40
CA ASP A 124 5.74 2.88 -0.28
C ASP A 124 5.06 2.14 0.88
N TYR A 125 5.53 0.94 1.22
CA TYR A 125 5.08 0.22 2.41
C TYR A 125 5.63 0.86 3.68
N PHE A 126 6.93 1.14 3.75
CA PHE A 126 7.57 1.60 4.99
C PHE A 126 7.18 3.01 5.41
N VAL A 127 6.79 3.87 4.47
CA VAL A 127 6.27 5.21 4.77
C VAL A 127 4.91 5.17 5.47
N ARG A 128 4.16 4.06 5.34
CA ARG A 128 2.90 3.88 6.05
C ARG A 128 3.20 3.51 7.50
N GLU A 129 2.83 4.38 8.41
CA GLU A 129 3.21 4.22 9.82
C GLU A 129 2.66 2.93 10.45
N ARG A 130 1.53 2.39 9.97
CA ARG A 130 0.91 1.17 10.52
C ARG A 130 1.86 -0.03 10.61
N TYR A 131 3.02 0.04 9.97
CA TYR A 131 4.06 -0.98 9.98
C TYR A 131 5.26 -0.65 10.88
N GLY A 132 5.35 0.57 11.42
CA GLY A 132 6.42 0.99 12.34
C GLY A 132 7.82 0.96 11.71
N LYS A 133 7.92 1.12 10.39
CA LYS A 133 9.17 0.98 9.62
C LYS A 133 9.77 2.31 9.16
N GLU A 134 9.43 3.41 9.83
CA GLU A 134 9.89 4.75 9.44
C GLU A 134 11.42 4.86 9.41
N ASP A 135 12.12 4.25 10.38
CA ASP A 135 13.58 4.19 10.42
C ASP A 135 14.17 3.36 9.28
N LEU A 136 13.50 2.29 8.86
CA LEU A 136 13.89 1.53 7.66
C LEU A 136 13.64 2.35 6.39
N ALA A 137 12.55 3.12 6.31
CA ALA A 137 12.31 4.03 5.18
C ALA A 137 13.43 5.08 5.07
N ARG A 138 13.82 5.72 6.19
CA ARG A 138 14.95 6.65 6.22
C ARG A 138 16.23 5.98 5.76
N TRP A 139 16.52 4.80 6.29
CA TRP A 139 17.69 4.02 5.93
C TRP A 139 17.73 3.64 4.44
N LEU A 140 16.61 3.20 3.86
CA LEU A 140 16.51 2.91 2.42
C LEU A 140 16.86 4.13 1.57
N VAL A 141 16.32 5.30 1.92
CA VAL A 141 16.58 6.53 1.17
C VAL A 141 18.03 7.01 1.36
N GLN A 142 18.58 6.95 2.57
CA GLN A 142 19.90 7.49 2.88
C GLN A 142 21.05 6.57 2.44
N GLU A 143 20.96 5.28 2.77
CA GLU A 143 22.07 4.33 2.58
C GLU A 143 21.90 3.51 1.31
N LYS A 144 20.67 3.12 0.97
CA LYS A 144 20.37 2.33 -0.23
C LYS A 144 20.00 3.15 -1.46
N ARG A 145 19.93 4.48 -1.32
CA ARG A 145 19.60 5.43 -2.40
C ARG A 145 18.27 5.08 -3.10
N ALA A 146 17.32 4.53 -2.36
CA ALA A 146 16.00 4.21 -2.88
C ALA A 146 15.34 5.45 -3.50
N THR A 147 14.67 5.27 -4.64
CA THR A 147 14.15 6.36 -5.44
C THR A 147 12.90 6.99 -4.80
N VAL A 148 13.02 8.25 -4.37
CA VAL A 148 11.94 9.02 -3.75
C VAL A 148 11.03 9.73 -4.75
N THR A 149 11.49 9.96 -5.96
CA THR A 149 10.69 10.59 -7.02
C THR A 149 9.85 9.53 -7.72
N SER A 150 8.54 9.71 -7.78
CA SER A 150 7.73 8.97 -8.76
C SER A 150 8.23 9.34 -10.14
N ARG A 151 8.62 8.36 -10.96
CA ARG A 151 9.03 8.60 -12.36
C ARG A 151 7.86 9.28 -13.06
N GLY A 152 7.95 10.59 -13.18
CA GLY A 152 7.08 11.37 -14.04
C GLY A 152 7.32 10.93 -15.47
N SER A 153 6.24 10.81 -16.22
CA SER A 153 6.18 10.42 -17.64
C SER A 153 6.57 8.96 -17.93
N CYS A 154 5.56 8.09 -17.93
CA CYS A 154 5.57 6.99 -18.89
C CYS A 154 5.50 7.60 -20.31
N PRO A 155 6.23 7.06 -21.29
CA PRO A 155 5.96 7.31 -22.70
C PRO A 155 4.48 6.98 -22.99
N PRO A 156 3.80 7.72 -23.87
CA PRO A 156 2.43 7.39 -24.27
C PRO A 156 2.41 5.98 -24.87
N GLY A 157 1.84 5.01 -24.15
CA GLY A 157 1.72 3.62 -24.58
C GLY A 157 2.14 2.56 -23.55
N ASP A 158 2.88 2.94 -22.51
CA ASP A 158 3.23 2.00 -21.44
C ASP A 158 2.10 1.92 -20.40
N ARG A 159 1.37 0.80 -20.44
CA ARG A 159 0.15 0.51 -19.64
C ARG A 159 0.47 0.03 -18.21
N GLY A 160 1.70 0.24 -17.75
CA GLY A 160 2.15 -0.14 -16.42
C GLY A 160 1.52 0.72 -15.33
N ALA A 161 1.09 0.08 -14.24
CA ALA A 161 0.50 0.73 -13.07
C ALA A 161 1.36 1.93 -12.62
N MET A 162 0.83 3.14 -12.81
CA MET A 162 1.50 4.36 -12.36
C MET A 162 1.58 4.36 -10.83
N ARG A 163 2.81 4.38 -10.32
CA ARG A 163 3.10 4.47 -8.88
C ARG A 163 2.45 5.73 -8.31
N THR A 164 1.53 5.58 -7.35
CA THR A 164 1.00 6.72 -6.58
C THR A 164 2.18 7.53 -6.03
N PRO A 165 2.18 8.86 -6.20
CA PRO A 165 3.23 9.72 -5.66
C PRO A 165 3.55 9.39 -4.19
N LEU A 166 4.83 9.16 -3.89
CA LEU A 166 5.27 8.74 -2.56
C LEU A 166 4.80 9.72 -1.47
N LEU A 167 4.79 11.02 -1.77
CA LEU A 167 4.30 12.05 -0.86
C LEU A 167 2.79 12.02 -0.64
N GLU A 168 1.99 11.52 -1.60
CA GLU A 168 0.56 11.29 -1.37
C GLU A 168 0.35 10.13 -0.39
N THR A 169 1.10 9.04 -0.57
CA THR A 169 1.09 7.92 0.40
C THR A 169 1.54 8.39 1.79
N CYS A 170 2.56 9.24 1.86
CA CYS A 170 3.03 9.84 3.11
C CYS A 170 2.00 10.79 3.73
N ALA A 171 1.33 11.63 2.93
CA ALA A 171 0.28 12.53 3.39
C ALA A 171 -0.94 11.75 3.93
N ALA A 172 -1.21 10.58 3.36
CA ALA A 172 -2.33 9.73 3.75
C ALA A 172 -2.07 8.92 5.04
N PHE A 173 -0.85 8.40 5.20
CA PHE A 173 -0.57 7.37 6.21
C PHE A 173 0.71 7.58 7.02
N GLY A 174 1.55 8.54 6.66
CA GLY A 174 2.84 8.81 7.28
C GLY A 174 2.77 9.89 8.37
N THR A 175 3.95 10.32 8.81
CA THR A 175 4.13 11.42 9.77
C THR A 175 4.60 12.69 9.05
N VAL A 176 4.39 13.86 9.66
CA VAL A 176 4.94 15.12 9.15
C VAL A 176 6.48 15.08 9.08
N SER A 177 7.11 14.39 10.04
CA SER A 177 8.56 14.16 10.05
C SER A 177 9.03 13.36 8.83
N MET A 178 8.35 12.26 8.48
CA MET A 178 8.68 11.49 7.28
C MET A 178 8.40 12.30 6.00
N LEU A 179 7.29 13.03 5.95
CA LEU A 179 6.94 13.84 4.78
C LEU A 179 7.99 14.91 4.50
N THR A 180 8.37 15.68 5.52
CA THR A 180 9.42 16.72 5.41
C THR A 180 10.79 16.12 5.04
N PHE A 181 11.12 14.94 5.58
CA PHE A 181 12.33 14.22 5.21
C PHE A 181 12.34 13.84 3.72
N LEU A 182 11.25 13.29 3.19
CA LEU A 182 11.15 12.89 1.79
C LEU A 182 11.25 14.11 0.85
N GLU A 183 10.64 15.23 1.21
CA GLU A 183 10.76 16.50 0.49
C GLU A 183 12.22 16.99 0.44
N GLN A 184 12.92 16.96 1.57
CA GLN A 184 14.36 17.28 1.63
C GLN A 184 15.22 16.36 0.75
N LYS A 185 14.74 15.14 0.48
CA LYS A 185 15.40 14.17 -0.39
C LYS A 185 15.00 14.29 -1.86
N GLY A 186 14.17 15.26 -2.20
CA GLY A 186 13.79 15.57 -3.59
C GLY A 186 12.45 14.99 -4.03
N ALA A 187 11.66 14.43 -3.12
CA ALA A 187 10.29 14.03 -3.44
C ALA A 187 9.47 15.28 -3.80
N SER A 188 8.83 15.25 -4.96
CA SER A 188 8.08 16.41 -5.48
C SER A 188 6.65 16.41 -4.93
N PRO A 189 6.19 17.52 -4.35
CA PRO A 189 4.84 17.61 -3.82
C PRO A 189 3.80 17.64 -4.93
N THR A 190 2.65 17.05 -4.66
CA THR A 190 1.53 17.03 -5.60
C THR A 190 0.37 17.83 -5.05
N SER A 191 -0.46 18.35 -5.95
CA SER A 191 -1.65 19.10 -5.56
C SER A 191 -2.66 18.23 -4.81
N ARG A 192 -2.64 16.92 -5.09
CA ARG A 192 -3.52 15.88 -4.54
C ARG A 192 -3.21 15.45 -3.10
N MET A 193 -2.06 15.82 -2.54
CA MET A 193 -1.70 15.41 -1.17
C MET A 193 -2.75 15.76 -0.12
N LEU A 194 -3.37 16.95 -0.23
CA LEU A 194 -4.41 17.37 0.71
C LEU A 194 -5.68 16.52 0.52
N HIS A 195 -6.04 16.18 -0.71
CA HIS A 195 -7.22 15.35 -1.01
C HIS A 195 -7.10 13.97 -0.38
N VAL A 196 -5.96 13.29 -0.54
CA VAL A 196 -5.75 11.95 0.03
C VAL A 196 -5.68 12.00 1.57
N ALA A 197 -5.01 13.01 2.13
CA ALA A 197 -4.98 13.20 3.59
C ALA A 197 -6.38 13.41 4.18
N VAL A 198 -7.21 14.23 3.51
CA VAL A 198 -8.60 14.50 3.89
C VAL A 198 -9.46 13.24 3.77
N GLU A 199 -9.34 12.48 2.68
CA GLU A 199 -10.08 11.23 2.47
C GLU A 199 -9.81 10.22 3.60
N VAL A 200 -8.54 10.00 3.94
CA VAL A 200 -8.18 9.06 5.00
C VAL A 200 -8.63 9.54 6.38
N ALA A 201 -8.47 10.83 6.69
CA ALA A 201 -8.94 11.40 7.95
C ALA A 201 -10.48 11.30 8.09
N ALA A 202 -11.20 11.64 7.02
CA ALA A 202 -12.67 11.58 7.00
C ALA A 202 -13.18 10.13 7.06
N GLY A 203 -12.54 9.18 6.38
CA GLY A 203 -12.87 7.76 6.44
C GLY A 203 -12.68 7.15 7.85
N ARG A 204 -11.75 7.70 8.63
CA ARG A 204 -11.51 7.32 10.03
C ARG A 204 -12.44 8.03 11.02
N GLY A 205 -13.10 9.12 10.62
CA GLY A 205 -13.90 9.95 11.52
C GLY A 205 -13.06 10.83 12.43
N VAL A 206 -11.90 11.26 11.96
CA VAL A 206 -11.02 12.18 12.69
C VAL A 206 -11.72 13.52 12.87
N ASP A 207 -11.62 14.09 14.06
CA ASP A 207 -11.98 15.48 14.34
C ASP A 207 -10.72 16.35 14.32
N PRO A 208 -10.50 17.18 13.29
CA PRO A 208 -9.30 18.01 13.22
C PRO A 208 -9.26 19.14 14.24
N ASP A 209 -10.38 19.51 14.86
CA ASP A 209 -10.42 20.50 15.95
C ASP A 209 -10.21 19.83 17.34
N TYR A 210 -9.98 18.50 17.39
CA TYR A 210 -9.72 17.78 18.64
C TYR A 210 -8.45 18.26 19.35
N ASP A 211 -8.56 18.45 20.66
CA ASP A 211 -7.45 18.88 21.51
C ASP A 211 -6.49 17.71 21.79
N LEU A 212 -5.34 17.73 21.10
CA LEU A 212 -4.25 16.77 21.24
C LEU A 212 -3.63 16.71 22.66
N SER A 213 -4.00 17.61 23.59
CA SER A 213 -3.56 17.56 24.98
C SER A 213 -4.29 16.50 25.83
N ARG A 214 -5.40 15.95 25.32
CA ARG A 214 -6.15 14.84 25.94
C ARG A 214 -5.80 13.51 25.28
N GLN A 215 -5.77 12.46 26.11
CA GLN A 215 -5.21 11.12 25.85
C GLN A 215 -4.94 10.77 24.37
N PRO A 216 -3.67 10.48 24.00
CA PRO A 216 -3.30 10.29 22.60
C PRO A 216 -4.00 9.06 22.00
N GLN A 217 -4.68 9.29 20.88
CA GLN A 217 -5.04 8.22 19.95
C GLN A 217 -4.09 8.31 18.77
N ASP A 218 -2.97 7.57 18.87
CA ASP A 218 -1.79 7.76 18.00
C ASP A 218 -2.15 7.93 16.52
N SER A 219 -3.12 7.18 15.98
CA SER A 219 -3.49 7.26 14.55
C SER A 219 -4.36 8.46 14.15
N HIS A 220 -5.21 8.95 15.04
CA HIS A 220 -6.02 10.15 14.80
C HIS A 220 -5.15 11.40 14.94
N ASP A 221 -4.33 11.47 15.99
CA ASP A 221 -3.46 12.60 16.29
C ASP A 221 -2.54 12.94 15.12
N ARG A 222 -1.99 11.90 14.47
CA ARG A 222 -1.15 12.06 13.27
C ARG A 222 -1.91 12.57 12.05
N SER A 223 -3.16 12.13 11.87
CA SER A 223 -3.99 12.61 10.77
C SER A 223 -4.34 14.10 10.99
N ILE A 224 -4.62 14.48 12.23
CA ILE A 224 -4.85 15.88 12.64
C ILE A 224 -3.59 16.71 12.38
N GLU A 225 -2.43 16.24 12.85
CA GLU A 225 -1.15 16.91 12.66
C GLU A 225 -0.86 17.13 11.17
N MET A 226 -1.04 16.10 10.34
CA MET A 226 -0.84 16.17 8.89
C MET A 226 -1.77 17.18 8.23
N LEU A 227 -3.08 17.15 8.54
CA LEU A 227 -4.04 18.12 7.99
C LEU A 227 -3.66 19.55 8.36
N HIS A 228 -3.28 19.79 9.62
CA HIS A 228 -2.84 21.10 10.08
C HIS A 228 -1.53 21.54 9.41
N TYR A 229 -0.59 20.63 9.21
CA TYR A 229 0.66 20.91 8.50
C TYR A 229 0.38 21.32 7.04
N LEU A 230 -0.43 20.55 6.31
CA LEU A 230 -0.72 20.81 4.90
C LEU A 230 -1.51 22.11 4.69
N VAL A 231 -2.50 22.40 5.53
CA VAL A 231 -3.33 23.61 5.37
C VAL A 231 -2.67 24.84 5.97
N ASN A 232 -2.15 24.79 7.20
CA ASN A 232 -1.69 25.99 7.89
C ASN A 232 -0.21 26.31 7.61
N LYS A 233 0.66 25.29 7.63
CA LYS A 233 2.11 25.50 7.47
C LYS A 233 2.50 25.51 5.99
N ARG A 234 1.97 24.59 5.20
CA ARG A 234 2.24 24.49 3.77
C ARG A 234 1.33 25.37 2.91
N GLN A 235 0.23 25.88 3.47
CA GLN A 235 -0.72 26.76 2.77
C GLN A 235 -1.28 26.12 1.49
N MET A 236 -1.54 24.80 1.52
CA MET A 236 -2.23 24.14 0.42
C MET A 236 -3.64 24.71 0.26
N SER A 237 -4.06 24.93 -0.97
CA SER A 237 -5.40 25.45 -1.26
C SER A 237 -6.46 24.40 -0.92
N VAL A 238 -7.33 24.73 0.04
CA VAL A 238 -8.51 23.91 0.41
C VAL A 238 -9.56 23.83 -0.70
N ASN A 239 -9.41 24.66 -1.75
CA ASN A 239 -10.28 24.72 -2.93
C ASN A 239 -9.58 24.22 -4.20
N ALA A 240 -8.39 23.62 -4.10
CA ALA A 240 -7.71 23.03 -5.24
C ALA A 240 -8.55 21.89 -5.82
N ILE A 241 -8.85 21.94 -7.12
CA ILE A 241 -9.54 20.85 -7.81
C ILE A 241 -8.50 19.77 -8.10
N ASP A 242 -8.82 18.53 -7.77
CA ASP A 242 -8.03 17.37 -8.19
C ASP A 242 -8.09 17.27 -9.72
N THR A 243 -7.01 17.70 -10.36
CA THR A 243 -6.83 17.70 -11.82
C THR A 243 -5.66 16.85 -12.27
N ASP A 244 -4.93 16.25 -11.33
CA ASP A 244 -3.74 15.44 -11.58
C ASP A 244 -4.18 14.11 -12.22
N THR A 245 -4.31 14.12 -13.55
CA THR A 245 -4.69 12.96 -14.33
C THR A 245 -3.57 11.94 -14.39
N CYS A 246 -3.87 10.71 -14.03
CA CYS A 246 -3.50 9.60 -14.90
C CYS A 246 -4.80 9.04 -15.50
N PRO A 247 -5.08 9.22 -16.80
CA PRO A 247 -6.39 8.92 -17.40
C PRO A 247 -6.78 7.43 -17.43
N GLN A 248 -6.03 6.53 -16.79
CA GLN A 248 -6.07 5.10 -17.11
C GLN A 248 -6.07 4.15 -15.90
N SER A 249 -6.19 4.65 -14.67
CA SER A 249 -6.65 3.79 -13.57
C SER A 249 -8.17 3.70 -13.69
N GLY A 250 -8.73 2.55 -14.10
CA GLY A 250 -10.16 2.31 -14.27
C GLY A 250 -11.02 2.43 -12.98
N THR A 251 -10.51 3.13 -11.98
CA THR A 251 -11.23 3.63 -10.81
C THR A 251 -11.13 5.16 -10.83
N ASP A 252 -12.10 5.80 -11.48
CA ASP A 252 -12.32 7.24 -11.53
C ASP A 252 -12.51 7.83 -10.11
N THR A 253 -11.43 7.97 -9.34
CA THR A 253 -11.44 8.44 -7.94
C THR A 253 -11.05 9.91 -7.84
N HIS A 254 -11.52 10.73 -8.79
CA HIS A 254 -11.30 12.18 -8.82
C HIS A 254 -12.58 12.91 -8.45
N TRP A 255 -12.76 13.20 -7.16
CA TRP A 255 -14.03 13.69 -6.63
C TRP A 255 -14.18 15.21 -6.63
N GLY A 256 -13.11 15.94 -6.96
CA GLY A 256 -13.11 17.41 -7.04
C GLY A 256 -12.19 18.05 -6.01
N THR A 257 -12.71 18.93 -5.17
CA THR A 257 -11.94 19.60 -4.12
C THR A 257 -11.79 18.70 -2.88
N PRO A 258 -10.89 18.99 -1.93
CA PRO A 258 -10.74 18.21 -0.71
C PRO A 258 -12.07 18.00 0.05
N ILE A 259 -12.95 19.00 0.07
CA ILE A 259 -14.27 18.87 0.73
C ILE A 259 -15.19 17.85 0.03
N CYS A 260 -15.06 17.62 -1.28
CA CYS A 260 -15.78 16.55 -1.97
C CYS A 260 -15.31 15.16 -1.50
N TYR A 261 -14.00 14.98 -1.25
CA TYR A 261 -13.46 13.73 -0.69
C TYR A 261 -14.02 13.48 0.72
N ALA A 262 -13.97 14.49 1.59
CA ALA A 262 -14.54 14.39 2.94
C ALA A 262 -16.03 14.06 2.91
N ALA A 263 -16.79 14.67 1.99
CA ALA A 263 -18.23 14.50 1.88
C ALA A 263 -18.66 13.09 1.44
N ARG A 264 -17.79 12.35 0.73
CA ARG A 264 -18.02 10.94 0.37
C ARG A 264 -17.76 9.96 1.51
N CYS A 265 -17.13 10.41 2.59
CA CYS A 265 -16.90 9.56 3.75
C CYS A 265 -18.07 9.71 4.73
N SER A 266 -18.78 8.64 5.05
CA SER A 266 -19.92 8.67 5.98
C SER A 266 -19.55 9.15 7.40
N LYS A 267 -18.28 9.08 7.78
CA LYS A 267 -17.73 9.59 9.05
C LYS A 267 -17.07 10.98 8.91
N GLY A 268 -17.18 11.61 7.75
CA GLY A 268 -16.44 12.83 7.39
C GLY A 268 -16.99 14.13 7.98
N ALA A 269 -18.06 14.10 8.77
CA ALA A 269 -18.76 15.30 9.25
C ALA A 269 -17.83 16.33 9.93
N GLN A 270 -16.92 15.88 10.80
CA GLN A 270 -15.99 16.79 11.49
C GLN A 270 -14.94 17.38 10.55
N VAL A 271 -14.40 16.57 9.63
CA VAL A 271 -13.46 17.05 8.59
C VAL A 271 -14.15 18.05 7.66
N VAL A 272 -15.41 17.83 7.28
CA VAL A 272 -16.22 18.77 6.48
C VAL A 272 -16.36 20.11 7.22
N ARG A 273 -16.77 20.10 8.49
CA ARG A 273 -16.89 21.33 9.31
C ARG A 273 -15.57 22.08 9.40
N TRP A 274 -14.47 21.36 9.64
CA TRP A 274 -13.14 21.95 9.71
C TRP A 274 -12.72 22.58 8.37
N LEU A 275 -12.95 21.90 7.24
CA LEU A 275 -12.66 22.46 5.91
C LEU A 275 -13.47 23.73 5.62
N LEU A 276 -14.77 23.75 5.96
CA LEU A 276 -15.60 24.96 5.81
C LEU A 276 -15.06 26.13 6.65
N LYS A 277 -14.64 25.87 7.89
CA LYS A 277 -13.98 26.86 8.77
C LYS A 277 -12.66 27.38 8.19
N LYS A 278 -11.96 26.56 7.39
CA LYS A 278 -10.75 26.93 6.65
C LYS A 278 -11.03 27.62 5.31
N GLY A 279 -12.29 27.88 4.97
CA GLY A 279 -12.69 28.59 3.75
C GLY A 279 -12.88 27.69 2.53
N ALA A 280 -13.11 26.38 2.73
CA ALA A 280 -13.50 25.50 1.64
C ALA A 280 -14.86 25.92 1.09
N ASP A 281 -14.98 25.97 -0.24
CA ASP A 281 -16.22 26.25 -0.95
C ASP A 281 -16.85 24.92 -1.43
N PRO A 282 -17.93 24.45 -0.81
CA PRO A 282 -18.59 23.20 -1.15
C PRO A 282 -19.37 23.25 -2.47
N THR A 283 -19.46 24.41 -3.13
CA THR A 283 -20.14 24.58 -4.42
C THR A 283 -19.23 24.32 -5.62
N ILE A 284 -17.91 24.26 -5.40
CA ILE A 284 -16.95 23.95 -6.47
C ILE A 284 -17.20 22.52 -6.95
N ARG A 285 -17.41 22.40 -8.27
CA ARG A 285 -17.66 21.11 -8.92
C ARG A 285 -16.35 20.47 -9.36
N GLY A 286 -16.25 19.16 -9.14
CA GLY A 286 -15.16 18.36 -9.68
C GLY A 286 -15.14 18.40 -11.20
N LYS A 287 -13.93 18.50 -11.77
CA LYS A 287 -13.74 18.59 -13.23
C LYS A 287 -14.31 17.38 -13.98
N TYR A 288 -14.14 16.18 -13.42
CA TYR A 288 -14.53 14.92 -14.06
C TYR A 288 -15.90 14.43 -13.59
N SER A 289 -16.15 14.44 -12.29
CA SER A 289 -17.44 14.00 -11.72
C SER A 289 -18.58 14.98 -12.01
N GLY A 290 -18.30 16.27 -12.22
CA GLY A 290 -19.30 17.33 -12.24
C GLY A 290 -20.02 17.54 -10.91
N MET A 291 -19.65 16.80 -9.87
CA MET A 291 -20.28 16.82 -8.56
C MET A 291 -19.66 17.88 -7.66
N ASP A 292 -20.50 18.57 -6.90
CA ASP A 292 -20.10 19.39 -5.76
C ASP A 292 -20.10 18.55 -4.47
N ALA A 293 -19.78 19.15 -3.32
CA ALA A 293 -19.72 18.42 -2.06
C ALA A 293 -21.08 17.83 -1.63
N ILE A 294 -22.19 18.52 -1.94
CA ILE A 294 -23.54 18.06 -1.59
C ILE A 294 -23.93 16.84 -2.44
N ALA A 295 -23.66 16.89 -3.75
CA ALA A 295 -23.89 15.76 -4.64
C ALA A 295 -23.09 14.53 -4.19
N CYS A 296 -21.82 14.72 -3.79
CA CYS A 296 -20.97 13.67 -3.23
C CYS A 296 -21.57 13.06 -1.95
N ALA A 297 -22.07 13.88 -1.01
CA ALA A 297 -22.70 13.39 0.23
C ALA A 297 -24.01 12.63 -0.02
N ARG A 298 -24.80 13.06 -1.01
CA ARG A 298 -26.05 12.38 -1.41
C ARG A 298 -25.80 11.04 -2.06
N GLU A 299 -24.75 10.91 -2.86
CA GLU A 299 -24.37 9.63 -3.48
C GLU A 299 -24.11 8.55 -2.42
N VAL A 300 -23.45 8.93 -1.32
CA VAL A 300 -23.16 8.02 -0.20
C VAL A 300 -24.26 8.00 0.86
N LYS A 301 -25.39 8.69 0.62
CA LYS A 301 -26.58 8.76 1.49
C LYS A 301 -26.24 9.21 2.92
N CYS A 302 -25.35 10.19 3.06
CA CYS A 302 -24.97 10.74 4.36
C CYS A 302 -25.76 12.02 4.68
N ASP A 303 -26.94 11.86 5.30
CA ASP A 303 -27.85 12.97 5.61
C ASP A 303 -27.24 14.01 6.55
N GLU A 304 -26.36 13.58 7.47
CA GLU A 304 -25.65 14.49 8.38
C GLU A 304 -24.79 15.49 7.61
N ILE A 305 -23.98 15.01 6.66
CA ILE A 305 -23.11 15.88 5.84
C ILE A 305 -23.95 16.76 4.93
N VAL A 306 -25.03 16.24 4.34
CA VAL A 306 -25.96 17.05 3.52
C VAL A 306 -26.51 18.20 4.35
N SER A 307 -26.97 17.95 5.57
CA SER A 307 -27.49 18.98 6.48
C SER A 307 -26.44 20.05 6.82
N ILE A 308 -25.19 19.65 7.08
CA ILE A 308 -24.07 20.58 7.33
C ILE A 308 -23.84 21.51 6.13
N LEU A 309 -23.78 20.95 4.92
CA LEU A 309 -23.48 21.70 3.71
C LEU A 309 -24.64 22.61 3.28
N GLU A 310 -25.89 22.16 3.43
CA GLU A 310 -27.07 22.98 3.15
C GLU A 310 -27.23 24.12 4.18
N GLY A 311 -26.95 23.84 5.46
CA GLY A 311 -26.90 24.87 6.51
C GLY A 311 -25.90 25.98 6.18
N TRP A 312 -24.67 25.60 5.81
CA TRP A 312 -23.63 26.55 5.38
C TRP A 312 -24.07 27.40 4.17
N ARG A 313 -24.73 26.78 3.17
CA ARG A 313 -25.24 27.50 1.98
C ARG A 313 -26.31 28.53 2.37
N GLY A 314 -27.20 28.19 3.30
CA GLY A 314 -28.24 29.08 3.80
C GLY A 314 -27.70 30.28 4.60
N GLU A 315 -26.62 30.12 5.34
CA GLU A 315 -25.98 31.20 6.11
C GLU A 315 -25.27 32.21 5.20
N ARG A 316 -24.58 31.73 4.15
CA ARG A 316 -23.86 32.61 3.21
C ARG A 316 -24.80 33.54 2.46
N HIS A 317 -25.96 33.04 2.02
CA HIS A 317 -27.00 33.85 1.38
C HIS A 317 -27.61 34.92 2.30
N LYS A 318 -27.52 34.78 3.63
CA LYS A 318 -27.96 35.82 4.59
C LYS A 318 -26.91 36.90 4.83
N HIS A 319 -25.66 36.69 4.44
CA HIS A 319 -24.58 37.66 4.58
C HIS A 319 -24.26 38.40 3.27
N GLU A 320 -24.85 37.97 2.16
CA GLU A 320 -24.75 38.59 0.83
C GLU A 320 -25.96 39.49 0.46
N VAL A 321 -26.98 39.55 1.32
CA VAL A 321 -28.18 40.40 1.22
C VAL A 321 -28.14 41.48 2.30
#